data_AF-A0A5D6XV48-F1
#
_entry.id   AF-A0A5D6XV48-F1
#
_cell.length_a   1.000
_cell.length_b   1.000
_cell.length_c   1.000
_cell.angle_alpha   90.00
_cell.angle_beta   90.00
_cell.angle_gamma   90.00
#
_symmetry.space_group_name_H-M   'P 1'
#
loop_
_entity.id
_entity.type
_entity.pdbx_description
1 polymer ?
#
loop_
_entity_poly.entity_id
_entity_poly.type
_entity_poly.pdbx_seq_one_letter_code
_entity_poly.pdbx_strand_id
1 'polypeptide(L)'
;MSREQVLDGRVFARHRAFLRLPELEQRRTQALATFIDQSAVFHAHRGFLHRSSAGISCDALFDLVLGYLEKHPELIESRVASAAASDAASGDSASVSVVVATQRKKQVAWTFVDRLVQSNFLMINDEGDDPMLGMKLDDFARPGMLFVPTHAGPSAAGAPVSVWSLREDAVRAGVLRRANAITKSVGGRDAYFVLDGKRKTLYWFASDASTAPKGSIELSGAQVQSCGPHMVDATGFCVKITTRHDSLLLVGSAAADWINPLIACGAVYNMTLLEPILSVVTMVIGEPAVKRSMGFTVGATALLS
;
A
#
# COMPACT_ATOMS: atom_id res chain seq x y z
N MET A 1 16.60 -9.03 5.46
CA MET A 1 15.74 -8.23 4.56
C MET A 1 15.99 -6.77 4.83
N SER A 2 16.32 -5.97 3.81
CA SER A 2 16.42 -4.52 3.98
C SER A 2 15.02 -3.97 4.30
N ARG A 3 14.94 -2.90 5.10
CA ARG A 3 13.67 -2.23 5.48
C ARG A 3 12.82 -1.87 4.24
N GLU A 4 13.47 -1.69 3.09
CA GLU A 4 12.84 -1.43 1.79
C GLU A 4 11.98 -2.60 1.25
N GLN A 5 12.21 -3.85 1.66
CA GLN A 5 11.46 -5.02 1.16
C GLN A 5 10.14 -5.28 1.91
N VAL A 6 9.80 -4.44 2.90
CA VAL A 6 8.69 -4.71 3.85
C VAL A 6 7.49 -3.76 3.65
N LEU A 7 7.64 -2.74 2.80
CA LEU A 7 6.64 -1.71 2.52
C LEU A 7 6.16 -1.82 1.07
N ASP A 8 5.14 -2.65 0.82
CA ASP A 8 4.54 -2.81 -0.51
C ASP A 8 3.54 -1.70 -0.79
N GLY A 9 3.29 -1.38 -2.07
CA GLY A 9 2.26 -0.41 -2.49
C GLY A 9 2.82 0.87 -3.14
N ARG A 10 1.99 1.51 -3.96
CA ARG A 10 2.37 2.67 -4.80
C ARG A 10 2.87 3.87 -4.02
N VAL A 11 2.20 4.22 -2.92
CA VAL A 11 2.59 5.35 -2.05
C VAL A 11 4.02 5.19 -1.53
N PHE A 12 4.36 3.96 -1.11
CA PHE A 12 5.71 3.63 -0.64
C PHE A 12 6.72 3.52 -1.78
N ALA A 13 6.33 2.96 -2.92
CA ALA A 13 7.19 2.88 -4.11
C ALA A 13 7.60 4.27 -4.63
N ARG A 14 6.66 5.20 -4.71
CA ARG A 14 6.89 6.59 -5.11
C ARG A 14 7.78 7.33 -4.14
N HIS A 15 7.51 7.20 -2.84
CA HIS A 15 8.36 7.81 -1.82
C HIS A 15 9.80 7.27 -1.87
N ARG A 16 9.98 5.96 -2.07
CA ARG A 16 11.32 5.38 -2.29
C ARG A 16 11.99 5.95 -3.54
N ALA A 17 11.26 6.14 -4.64
CA ALA A 17 11.79 6.78 -5.83
C ALA A 17 12.25 8.21 -5.54
N PHE A 18 11.49 8.97 -4.76
CA PHE A 18 11.87 10.30 -4.30
C PHE A 18 13.14 10.29 -3.44
N LEU A 19 13.25 9.38 -2.47
CA LEU A 19 14.42 9.28 -1.59
C LEU A 19 15.71 8.86 -2.34
N ARG A 20 15.58 8.25 -3.51
CA ARG A 20 16.71 7.91 -4.39
C ARG A 20 17.23 9.10 -5.20
N LEU A 21 16.50 10.22 -5.23
CA LEU A 21 16.97 11.44 -5.90
C LEU A 21 18.15 12.03 -5.13
N PRO A 22 19.06 12.78 -5.80
CA PRO A 22 20.07 13.58 -5.12
C PRO A 22 19.45 14.51 -4.08
N GLU A 23 20.13 14.67 -2.93
CA GLU A 23 19.59 15.45 -1.80
C GLU A 23 19.22 16.89 -2.18
N LEU A 24 20.02 17.51 -3.06
CA LEU A 24 19.74 18.84 -3.60
C LEU A 24 18.37 18.88 -4.32
N GLU A 25 18.02 17.84 -5.07
CA GLU A 25 16.75 17.76 -5.78
C GLU A 25 15.57 17.51 -4.84
N GLN A 26 15.79 16.74 -3.77
CA GLN A 26 14.80 16.55 -2.72
C GLN A 26 14.47 17.88 -2.04
N ARG A 27 15.50 18.64 -1.62
CA ARG A 27 15.33 19.97 -1.00
C ARG A 27 14.62 20.96 -1.93
N ARG A 28 14.97 20.99 -3.21
CA ARG A 28 14.31 21.85 -4.21
C ARG A 28 12.83 21.49 -4.39
N THR A 29 12.51 20.19 -4.40
CA THR A 29 11.11 19.73 -4.47
C THR A 29 10.34 20.15 -3.23
N GLN A 30 10.93 20.04 -2.04
CA GLN A 30 10.32 20.48 -0.79
C GLN A 30 10.11 22.01 -0.74
N ALA A 31 11.06 22.80 -1.25
CA ALA A 31 10.92 24.25 -1.37
C ALA A 31 9.75 24.63 -2.30
N LEU A 32 9.64 23.96 -3.45
CA LEU A 32 8.51 24.15 -4.37
C LEU A 32 7.17 23.73 -3.73
N ALA A 33 7.13 22.59 -3.03
CA ALA A 33 5.95 22.15 -2.30
C ALA A 33 5.49 23.21 -1.27
N THR A 34 6.43 23.78 -0.51
CA THR A 34 6.16 24.86 0.46
C THR A 34 5.61 26.11 -0.23
N PHE A 35 6.18 26.49 -1.37
CA PHE A 35 5.68 27.61 -2.16
C PHE A 35 4.24 27.38 -2.66
N ILE A 36 3.94 26.20 -3.17
CA ILE A 36 2.60 25.84 -3.66
C ILE A 36 1.58 25.89 -2.52
N ASP A 37 1.94 25.33 -1.35
CA ASP A 37 1.10 25.33 -0.16
C ASP A 37 0.72 26.75 0.28
N GLN A 38 1.69 27.68 0.24
CA GLN A 38 1.49 29.09 0.59
C GLN A 38 0.74 29.90 -0.47
N SER A 39 0.62 29.39 -1.69
CA SER A 39 0.04 30.13 -2.82
C SER A 39 -1.49 30.10 -2.87
N ALA A 40 -2.16 29.35 -1.98
CA ALA A 40 -3.62 29.23 -1.91
C ALA A 40 -4.29 28.85 -3.26
N VAL A 41 -3.60 28.03 -4.06
CA VAL A 41 -3.99 27.65 -5.43
C VAL A 41 -4.97 26.48 -5.49
N PHE A 42 -5.21 25.81 -4.36
CA PHE A 42 -6.13 24.69 -4.30
C PHE A 42 -7.56 25.21 -4.12
N HIS A 43 -8.40 24.91 -5.10
CA HIS A 43 -9.79 25.36 -5.11
C HIS A 43 -10.73 24.17 -4.96
N ALA A 44 -11.89 24.39 -4.33
CA ALA A 44 -12.89 23.35 -4.19
C ALA A 44 -13.46 22.99 -5.58
N HIS A 45 -13.17 21.78 -6.05
CA HIS A 45 -13.77 21.25 -7.26
C HIS A 45 -15.06 20.53 -6.89
N ARG A 46 -16.21 21.07 -7.33
CA ARG A 46 -17.52 20.43 -7.18
C ARG A 46 -17.79 19.55 -8.39
N GLY A 47 -17.47 18.27 -8.29
CA GLY A 47 -18.00 17.27 -9.22
C GLY A 47 -19.50 17.06 -8.98
N PHE A 48 -20.28 16.83 -10.02
CA PHE A 48 -21.75 16.67 -9.96
C PHE A 48 -22.22 15.53 -9.04
N LEU A 49 -21.33 14.59 -8.66
CA LEU A 49 -21.62 13.43 -7.81
C LEU A 49 -20.56 13.14 -6.73
N HIS A 50 -19.48 13.93 -6.64
CA HIS A 50 -18.33 13.61 -5.76
C HIS A 50 -18.19 14.60 -4.61
N ARG A 51 -17.67 14.10 -3.47
CA ARG A 51 -17.25 14.94 -2.34
C ARG A 51 -16.31 16.02 -2.86
N SER A 52 -16.55 17.27 -2.48
CA SER A 52 -15.67 18.38 -2.86
C SER A 52 -14.27 18.14 -2.29
N SER A 53 -13.30 17.90 -3.16
CA SER A 53 -11.87 17.96 -2.83
C SER A 53 -11.33 19.32 -3.27
N ALA A 54 -10.44 19.90 -2.47
CA ALA A 54 -9.66 21.05 -2.89
C ALA A 54 -8.51 20.54 -3.76
N GLY A 55 -8.44 20.98 -5.01
CA GLY A 55 -7.46 20.50 -5.99
C GLY A 55 -6.97 21.61 -6.92
N ILE A 56 -6.01 21.24 -7.77
CA ILE A 56 -5.44 22.08 -8.81
C ILE A 56 -5.35 21.27 -10.11
N SER A 57 -5.78 21.85 -11.23
CA SER A 57 -5.62 21.19 -12.53
C SER A 57 -4.14 21.08 -12.91
N CYS A 58 -3.81 20.07 -13.72
CA CYS A 58 -2.46 19.86 -14.22
C CYS A 58 -1.90 21.11 -14.92
N ASP A 59 -2.70 21.76 -15.75
CA ASP A 59 -2.28 22.97 -16.49
C ASP A 59 -1.99 24.14 -15.53
N ALA A 60 -2.87 24.38 -14.55
CA ALA A 60 -2.67 25.44 -13.56
C ALA A 60 -1.46 25.17 -12.66
N LEU A 61 -1.24 23.90 -12.27
CA LEU A 61 -0.05 23.50 -11.53
C LEU A 61 1.20 23.70 -12.36
N PHE A 62 1.17 23.34 -13.64
CA PHE A 62 2.30 23.49 -14.54
C PHE A 62 2.67 24.96 -14.73
N ASP A 63 1.69 25.84 -14.95
CA ASP A 63 1.91 27.29 -15.05
C ASP A 63 2.49 27.88 -13.75
N LEU A 64 2.00 27.42 -12.60
CA LEU A 64 2.53 27.82 -11.29
C LEU A 64 4.00 27.40 -11.12
N VAL A 65 4.36 26.18 -11.53
CA VAL A 65 5.73 25.69 -11.52
C VAL A 65 6.61 26.47 -12.49
N LEU A 66 6.11 26.81 -13.69
CA LEU A 66 6.83 27.66 -14.64
C LEU A 66 7.12 29.04 -14.05
N GLY A 67 6.13 29.67 -13.41
CA GLY A 67 6.30 30.96 -12.73
C GLY A 67 7.28 30.90 -11.55
N TYR A 68 7.33 29.77 -10.85
CA TYR A 68 8.36 29.53 -9.82
C TYR A 68 9.76 29.43 -10.45
N LEU A 69 9.91 28.68 -11.53
CA LEU A 69 11.21 28.53 -12.23
C LEU A 69 11.72 29.84 -12.84
N GLU A 70 10.84 30.77 -13.22
CA GLU A 70 11.24 32.11 -13.69
C GLU A 70 11.92 32.93 -12.61
N LYS A 71 11.50 32.75 -11.35
CA LYS A 71 12.09 33.43 -10.19
C LYS A 71 13.36 32.74 -9.71
N HIS A 72 13.61 31.52 -10.17
CA HIS A 72 14.68 30.63 -9.73
C HIS A 72 15.44 30.00 -10.92
N PRO A 73 16.10 30.80 -11.76
CA PRO A 73 16.79 30.32 -12.97
C PRO A 73 17.90 29.30 -12.67
N GLU A 74 18.50 29.33 -11.49
CA GLU A 74 19.52 28.39 -11.02
C GLU A 74 19.04 26.93 -11.02
N LEU A 75 17.72 26.72 -10.91
CA LEU A 75 17.09 25.41 -10.96
C LEU A 75 17.07 24.83 -12.38
N ILE A 76 17.03 25.69 -13.39
CA ILE A 76 17.09 25.30 -14.80
C ILE A 76 18.54 25.01 -15.18
N GLU A 77 19.47 25.91 -14.85
CA GLU A 77 20.88 25.81 -15.26
C GLU A 77 21.57 24.55 -14.72
N SER A 78 21.34 24.19 -13.47
CA SER A 78 21.92 22.98 -12.86
C SER A 78 21.47 21.67 -13.52
N ARG A 79 20.25 21.63 -14.07
CA ARG A 79 19.72 20.49 -14.85
C ARG A 79 20.23 20.48 -16.28
N VAL A 80 20.33 21.66 -16.89
CA VAL A 80 20.88 21.80 -18.23
C VAL A 80 22.36 21.42 -18.23
N ALA A 81 23.12 21.77 -17.19
CA ALA A 81 24.51 21.35 -17.03
C ALA A 81 24.65 19.83 -16.90
N SER A 82 23.75 19.16 -16.16
CA SER A 82 23.81 17.69 -16.04
C SER A 82 23.42 16.97 -17.33
N ALA A 83 22.49 17.52 -18.11
CA ALA A 83 22.07 16.97 -19.40
C ALA A 83 23.05 17.30 -20.55
N ALA A 84 23.67 18.49 -20.54
CA ALA A 84 24.66 18.85 -21.55
C ALA A 84 25.94 18.01 -21.44
N ALA A 85 26.25 17.47 -20.25
CA ALA A 85 27.34 16.51 -20.07
C ALA A 85 27.10 15.18 -20.80
N SER A 86 25.86 14.84 -21.18
CA SER A 86 25.54 13.64 -21.97
C SER A 86 25.45 13.90 -23.48
N ASP A 87 25.15 15.13 -23.90
CA ASP A 87 24.72 15.43 -25.28
C ASP A 87 25.74 16.24 -26.11
N ALA A 88 27.01 16.30 -25.68
CA ALA A 88 28.06 17.06 -26.36
C ALA A 88 28.51 16.44 -27.70
N ALA A 89 27.62 16.39 -28.69
CA ALA A 89 27.91 16.01 -30.08
C ALA A 89 26.83 16.50 -31.07
N SER A 90 26.49 17.79 -31.10
CA SER A 90 25.93 18.42 -32.31
C SER A 90 25.81 19.93 -32.12
N GLY A 91 26.38 20.70 -33.05
CA GLY A 91 26.26 22.14 -33.08
C GLY A 91 25.48 22.57 -34.31
N ASP A 92 24.44 23.40 -34.11
CA ASP A 92 24.24 24.62 -34.89
C ASP A 92 23.10 25.53 -34.34
N SER A 93 23.26 26.82 -34.62
CA SER A 93 22.26 27.92 -34.75
C SER A 93 21.54 28.56 -33.55
N ALA A 94 21.64 29.89 -33.48
CA ALA A 94 21.18 30.75 -32.37
C ALA A 94 19.64 30.95 -32.28
N SER A 95 18.86 30.77 -33.33
CA SER A 95 17.38 30.82 -33.27
C SER A 95 16.77 29.52 -32.71
N VAL A 96 17.49 28.40 -32.87
CA VAL A 96 17.18 27.12 -32.21
C VAL A 96 17.35 27.26 -30.69
N SER A 97 18.25 28.14 -30.23
CA SER A 97 18.57 28.29 -28.80
C SER A 97 17.38 28.73 -27.93
N VAL A 98 16.53 29.65 -28.40
CA VAL A 98 15.39 30.17 -27.61
C VAL A 98 14.25 29.15 -27.53
N VAL A 99 13.95 28.48 -28.63
CA VAL A 99 12.93 27.41 -28.67
C VAL A 99 13.38 26.23 -27.80
N VAL A 100 14.65 25.84 -27.89
CA VAL A 100 15.24 24.78 -27.06
C VAL A 100 15.24 25.17 -25.58
N ALA A 101 15.57 26.42 -25.23
CA ALA A 101 15.51 26.89 -23.85
C ALA A 101 14.09 26.82 -23.27
N THR A 102 13.08 27.21 -24.07
CA THR A 102 11.67 27.16 -23.66
C THR A 102 11.19 25.72 -23.47
N GLN A 103 11.54 24.81 -24.38
CA GLN A 103 11.21 23.39 -24.27
C GLN A 103 11.89 22.75 -23.06
N ARG A 104 13.17 23.05 -22.81
CA ARG A 104 13.91 22.58 -21.63
C ARG A 104 13.26 23.03 -20.33
N LYS A 105 12.87 24.30 -20.23
CA LYS A 105 12.15 24.82 -19.06
C LYS A 105 10.84 24.07 -18.82
N LYS A 106 10.07 23.80 -19.87
CA LYS A 106 8.84 22.98 -19.78
C LYS A 106 9.13 21.56 -19.29
N GLN A 107 10.18 20.93 -19.80
CA GLN A 107 10.58 19.58 -19.35
C GLN A 107 11.01 19.56 -17.88
N VAL A 108 11.73 20.59 -17.43
CA VAL A 108 12.10 20.75 -16.01
C VAL A 108 10.84 20.92 -15.15
N ALA A 109 9.88 21.74 -15.59
CA ALA A 109 8.61 21.93 -14.90
C ALA A 109 7.82 20.61 -14.76
N TRP A 110 7.71 19.82 -15.83
CA TRP A 110 7.07 18.49 -15.77
C TRP A 110 7.77 17.57 -14.78
N THR A 111 9.11 17.57 -14.78
CA THR A 111 9.84 16.74 -13.81
C THR A 111 9.57 17.18 -12.36
N PHE A 112 9.38 18.48 -12.11
CA PHE A 112 9.00 18.96 -10.79
C PHE A 112 7.60 18.51 -10.40
N VAL A 113 6.63 18.52 -11.32
CA VAL A 113 5.29 17.96 -11.05
C VAL A 113 5.39 16.49 -10.65
N ASP A 114 6.16 15.69 -11.40
CA ASP A 114 6.35 14.28 -11.05
C ASP A 114 6.97 14.11 -9.66
N ARG A 115 7.95 14.94 -9.31
CA ARG A 115 8.58 14.92 -7.99
C ARG A 115 7.65 15.35 -6.87
N LEU A 116 6.71 16.25 -7.12
CA LEU A 116 5.68 16.61 -6.14
C LEU A 116 4.76 15.42 -5.85
N VAL A 117 4.48 14.58 -6.85
CA VAL A 117 3.74 13.33 -6.67
C VAL A 117 4.62 12.27 -5.97
N GLN A 118 5.87 12.10 -6.38
CA GLN A 118 6.81 11.13 -5.78
C GLN A 118 7.12 11.45 -4.31
N SER A 119 7.25 12.74 -3.97
CA SER A 119 7.44 13.23 -2.60
C SER A 119 6.17 13.14 -1.76
N ASN A 120 5.06 12.68 -2.34
CA ASN A 120 3.77 12.55 -1.70
C ASN A 120 3.24 13.90 -1.20
N PHE A 121 3.59 15.01 -1.85
CA PHE A 121 2.96 16.31 -1.61
C PHE A 121 1.61 16.39 -2.33
N LEU A 122 1.55 15.88 -3.56
CA LEU A 122 0.34 15.77 -4.36
C LEU A 122 -0.07 14.30 -4.56
N MET A 123 -1.37 14.06 -4.61
CA MET A 123 -1.96 12.82 -5.12
C MET A 123 -2.84 13.13 -6.33
N ILE A 124 -3.06 12.13 -7.17
CA ILE A 124 -3.99 12.23 -8.30
C ILE A 124 -5.40 11.91 -7.77
N ASN A 125 -6.40 12.74 -8.05
CA ASN A 125 -7.74 12.60 -7.46
C ASN A 125 -8.38 11.23 -7.73
N ASP A 126 -8.23 10.72 -8.95
CA ASP A 126 -8.90 9.49 -9.43
C ASP A 126 -7.93 8.31 -9.53
N GLU A 127 -6.81 8.36 -8.80
CA GLU A 127 -5.78 7.32 -8.87
C GLU A 127 -6.29 5.94 -8.42
N GLY A 128 -7.31 5.92 -7.56
CA GLY A 128 -7.94 4.68 -7.10
C GLY A 128 -8.66 3.91 -8.22
N ASP A 129 -9.13 4.63 -9.24
CA ASP A 129 -9.99 4.08 -10.29
C ASP A 129 -9.21 3.64 -11.54
N ASP A 130 -7.96 4.11 -11.69
CA ASP A 130 -7.07 3.73 -12.80
C ASP A 130 -5.83 2.95 -12.29
N PRO A 131 -5.77 1.62 -12.50
CA PRO A 131 -4.64 0.80 -12.07
C PRO A 131 -3.33 1.13 -12.80
N MET A 132 -3.39 1.63 -14.05
CA MET A 132 -2.20 1.99 -14.82
C MET A 132 -1.55 3.28 -14.28
N LEU A 133 -2.36 4.26 -13.88
CA LEU A 133 -1.88 5.44 -13.17
C LEU A 133 -1.25 5.06 -11.82
N GLY A 134 -1.83 4.07 -11.13
CA GLY A 134 -1.29 3.56 -9.89
C GLY A 134 0.12 2.95 -10.00
N MET A 135 0.44 2.33 -11.14
CA MET A 135 1.76 1.68 -11.35
C MET A 135 2.86 2.64 -11.80
N LYS A 136 2.52 3.84 -12.26
CA LYS A 136 3.50 4.82 -12.72
C LYS A 136 4.37 5.34 -11.57
N LEU A 137 5.66 5.51 -11.89
CA LEU A 137 6.64 6.19 -11.04
C LEU A 137 7.03 7.56 -11.59
N ASP A 138 6.64 7.87 -12.83
CA ASP A 138 6.91 9.10 -13.56
C ASP A 138 5.81 9.39 -14.59
N ASP A 139 5.88 10.55 -15.25
CA ASP A 139 4.91 10.97 -16.26
C ASP A 139 3.48 11.00 -15.69
N PHE A 140 3.33 11.59 -14.51
CA PHE A 140 2.04 11.79 -13.84
C PHE A 140 1.28 12.98 -14.40
N ALA A 141 1.98 13.89 -15.05
CA ALA A 141 1.44 15.17 -15.44
C ALA A 141 0.82 15.10 -16.84
N ARG A 142 -0.50 14.89 -16.89
CA ARG A 142 -1.26 14.88 -18.16
C ARG A 142 -2.34 15.95 -18.17
N PRO A 143 -2.65 16.55 -19.33
CA PRO A 143 -3.77 17.48 -19.46
C PRO A 143 -5.07 16.89 -18.91
N GLY A 144 -5.83 17.70 -18.20
CA GLY A 144 -7.10 17.28 -17.58
C GLY A 144 -6.99 16.52 -16.26
N MET A 145 -5.78 16.18 -15.78
CA MET A 145 -5.62 15.58 -14.46
C MET A 145 -5.83 16.60 -13.33
N LEU A 146 -6.44 16.14 -12.24
CA LEU A 146 -6.63 16.91 -11.02
C LEU A 146 -5.70 16.40 -9.92
N PHE A 147 -4.87 17.30 -9.39
CA PHE A 147 -4.00 17.02 -8.26
C PHE A 147 -4.62 17.56 -6.97
N VAL A 148 -4.53 16.77 -5.90
CA VAL A 148 -5.05 17.11 -4.58
C VAL A 148 -3.89 17.07 -3.59
N PRO A 149 -3.77 18.03 -2.65
CA PRO A 149 -2.74 17.96 -1.63
C PRO A 149 -2.99 16.74 -0.74
N THR A 150 -1.95 15.97 -0.44
CA THR A 150 -2.08 14.78 0.40
C THR A 150 -2.54 15.11 1.83
N HIS A 151 -2.20 16.30 2.33
CA HIS A 151 -2.63 16.80 3.64
C HIS A 151 -4.07 17.35 3.64
N ALA A 152 -4.60 17.75 2.48
CA ALA A 152 -5.94 18.29 2.31
C ALA A 152 -6.95 17.25 1.81
N GLY A 153 -6.58 15.97 1.81
CA GLY A 153 -7.46 14.86 1.44
C GLY A 153 -8.83 14.98 2.14
N PRO A 154 -9.91 14.42 1.56
CA PRO A 154 -11.29 14.71 1.93
C PRO A 154 -11.56 14.37 3.40
N SER A 155 -11.26 15.34 4.26
CA SER A 155 -11.46 15.30 5.70
C SER A 155 -12.95 15.49 5.95
N ALA A 156 -13.70 14.42 5.68
CA ALA A 156 -14.97 14.25 6.32
C ALA A 156 -14.66 14.03 7.81
N ALA A 157 -14.77 15.10 8.60
CA ALA A 157 -14.90 15.06 10.05
C ALA A 157 -13.82 14.24 10.80
N GLY A 158 -12.57 14.73 10.80
CA GLY A 158 -11.64 14.40 11.89
C GLY A 158 -10.98 13.03 11.86
N ALA A 159 -10.77 12.42 10.69
CA ALA A 159 -9.89 11.26 10.57
C ALA A 159 -8.49 11.68 10.07
N PRO A 160 -7.50 11.88 10.97
CA PRO A 160 -6.16 12.39 10.64
C PRO A 160 -5.22 11.32 10.05
N VAL A 161 -5.77 10.28 9.41
CA VAL A 161 -5.00 9.11 9.00
C VAL A 161 -5.34 8.70 7.57
N SER A 162 -4.31 8.69 6.73
CA SER A 162 -4.32 8.15 5.37
C SER A 162 -3.08 7.29 5.15
N VAL A 163 -3.04 6.50 4.07
CA VAL A 163 -1.80 5.76 3.73
C VAL A 163 -0.62 6.74 3.58
N TRP A 164 -0.87 7.90 2.98
CA TRP A 164 0.12 8.96 2.80
C TRP A 164 0.68 9.51 4.12
N SER A 165 -0.17 9.68 5.15
CA SER A 165 0.27 10.18 6.46
C SER A 165 1.06 9.16 7.29
N LEU A 166 0.89 7.86 7.01
CA LEU A 166 1.52 6.79 7.77
C LEU A 166 2.92 6.45 7.28
N ARG A 167 3.36 7.03 6.15
CA ARG A 167 4.56 6.59 5.43
C ARG A 167 5.85 6.61 6.25
N GLU A 168 6.07 7.67 7.02
CA GLU A 168 7.34 7.94 7.72
C GLU A 168 7.53 6.95 8.88
N ASP A 169 6.42 6.57 9.51
CA ASP A 169 6.38 5.73 10.70
C ASP A 169 5.95 4.28 10.39
N ALA A 170 5.71 3.95 9.12
CA ALA A 170 5.31 2.61 8.72
C ALA A 170 6.47 1.61 8.90
N VAL A 171 6.16 0.50 9.57
CA VAL A 171 7.07 -0.63 9.79
C VAL A 171 6.83 -1.70 8.74
N ARG A 172 5.57 -1.93 8.37
CA ARG A 172 5.17 -2.92 7.37
C ARG A 172 3.90 -2.48 6.65
N ALA A 173 3.81 -2.75 5.35
CA ALA A 173 2.62 -2.51 4.57
C ALA A 173 2.45 -3.56 3.47
N GLY A 174 1.21 -3.93 3.17
CA GLY A 174 0.92 -4.92 2.14
C GLY A 174 -0.54 -5.38 2.12
N VAL A 175 -0.91 -6.08 1.05
CA VAL A 175 -2.26 -6.64 0.89
C VAL A 175 -2.35 -7.97 1.61
N LEU A 176 -3.38 -8.13 2.45
CA LEU A 176 -3.77 -9.39 3.07
C LEU A 176 -5.30 -9.53 3.02
N ARG A 177 -5.81 -10.74 3.24
CA ARG A 177 -7.23 -10.96 3.44
C ARG A 177 -7.62 -10.71 4.89
N ARG A 178 -8.64 -9.88 5.08
CA ARG A 178 -9.29 -9.68 6.37
C ARG A 178 -10.45 -10.65 6.53
N ALA A 179 -10.35 -11.55 7.50
CA ALA A 179 -11.46 -12.41 7.90
C ALA A 179 -12.04 -11.94 9.24
N ASN A 180 -13.37 -11.80 9.31
CA ASN A 180 -14.06 -11.54 10.57
C ASN A 180 -14.52 -12.87 11.19
N ALA A 181 -14.66 -12.90 12.51
CA ALA A 181 -15.13 -14.09 13.23
C ALA A 181 -16.50 -14.60 12.76
N ILE A 182 -17.34 -13.71 12.19
CA ILE A 182 -18.67 -14.02 11.66
C ILE A 182 -18.61 -14.47 10.20
N THR A 183 -17.65 -13.99 9.41
CA THR A 183 -17.54 -14.28 7.96
C THR A 183 -16.59 -15.45 7.68
N LYS A 184 -16.37 -16.34 8.65
CA LYS A 184 -15.47 -17.51 8.54
C LYS A 184 -15.77 -18.41 7.33
N SER A 185 -16.95 -18.28 6.71
CA SER A 185 -17.37 -19.06 5.54
C SER A 185 -17.14 -18.39 4.18
N VAL A 186 -16.74 -17.11 4.09
CA VAL A 186 -16.72 -16.35 2.82
C VAL A 186 -15.35 -15.71 2.49
N GLY A 187 -14.25 -16.46 2.59
CA GLY A 187 -12.96 -16.06 1.97
C GLY A 187 -12.20 -14.89 2.60
N GLY A 188 -12.83 -14.09 3.47
CA GLY A 188 -12.30 -12.78 3.83
C GLY A 188 -12.38 -11.79 2.66
N ARG A 189 -12.04 -10.52 2.90
CA ARG A 189 -11.91 -9.50 1.85
C ARG A 189 -10.48 -8.99 1.81
N ASP A 190 -9.93 -8.82 0.61
CA ASP A 190 -8.64 -8.16 0.45
C ASP A 190 -8.71 -6.76 1.04
N ALA A 191 -7.70 -6.43 1.83
CA ALA A 191 -7.51 -5.10 2.39
C ALA A 191 -6.02 -4.78 2.38
N TYR A 192 -5.72 -3.50 2.25
CA TYR A 192 -4.35 -3.03 2.33
C TYR A 192 -4.03 -2.64 3.76
N PHE A 193 -3.08 -3.32 4.38
CA PHE A 193 -2.70 -3.12 5.77
C PHE A 193 -1.47 -2.23 5.86
N VAL A 194 -1.44 -1.34 6.86
CA VAL A 194 -0.28 -0.52 7.20
C VAL A 194 -0.08 -0.57 8.70
N LEU A 195 1.10 -1.03 9.12
CA LEU A 195 1.53 -1.11 10.50
C LEU A 195 2.35 0.14 10.85
N ASP A 196 1.81 1.00 11.71
CA ASP A 196 2.45 2.21 12.20
C ASP A 196 3.21 1.92 13.50
N GLY A 197 4.54 2.06 13.46
CA GLY A 197 5.41 1.80 14.60
C GLY A 197 5.35 2.89 15.67
N LYS A 198 5.10 4.15 15.28
CA LYS A 198 5.02 5.28 16.22
C LYS A 198 3.73 5.23 17.03
N ARG A 199 2.60 4.99 16.35
CA ARG A 199 1.28 4.88 17.00
C ARG A 199 0.98 3.48 17.51
N LYS A 200 1.85 2.49 17.25
CA LYS A 200 1.65 1.08 17.64
C LYS A 200 0.28 0.57 17.22
N THR A 201 -0.12 0.90 15.99
CA THR A 201 -1.47 0.65 15.49
C THR A 201 -1.39 0.01 14.10
N LEU A 202 -2.19 -1.04 13.89
CA LEU A 202 -2.38 -1.62 12.56
C LEU A 202 -3.64 -1.04 11.94
N TYR A 203 -3.48 -0.34 10.82
CA TYR A 203 -4.57 0.21 10.01
C TYR A 203 -4.85 -0.69 8.82
N TRP A 204 -6.09 -0.68 8.33
CA TRP A 204 -6.42 -1.28 7.04
C TRP A 204 -7.27 -0.35 6.18
N PHE A 205 -7.03 -0.43 4.87
CA PHE A 205 -7.52 0.47 3.85
C PHE A 205 -8.17 -0.31 2.72
N ALA A 206 -8.98 0.38 1.90
CA ALA A 206 -9.54 -0.23 0.69
C ALA A 206 -8.47 -0.45 -0.39
N SER A 207 -7.44 0.39 -0.40
CA SER A 207 -6.33 0.37 -1.35
C SER A 207 -5.09 0.99 -0.72
N ASP A 208 -3.95 0.79 -1.38
CA ASP A 208 -2.66 1.37 -1.03
C ASP A 208 -2.50 2.87 -1.36
N ALA A 209 -3.56 3.52 -1.86
CA ALA A 209 -3.64 4.97 -2.05
C ALA A 209 -4.84 5.60 -1.30
N SER A 210 -5.50 4.84 -0.43
CA SER A 210 -6.70 5.30 0.27
C SER A 210 -6.43 6.50 1.20
N THR A 211 -7.36 7.45 1.18
CA THR A 211 -7.31 8.67 1.99
C THR A 211 -7.88 8.50 3.40
N ALA A 212 -8.57 7.38 3.67
CA ALA A 212 -9.13 7.08 4.99
C ALA A 212 -9.08 5.58 5.28
N PRO A 213 -8.78 5.16 6.53
CA PRO A 213 -8.81 3.77 6.93
C PRO A 213 -10.25 3.26 6.95
N LYS A 214 -10.42 1.98 6.66
CA LYS A 214 -11.66 1.23 6.92
C LYS A 214 -11.74 0.76 8.37
N GLY A 215 -10.64 0.84 9.11
CA GLY A 215 -10.55 0.61 10.55
C GLY A 215 -9.11 0.46 11.01
N SER A 216 -8.95 0.21 12.30
CA SER A 216 -7.65 0.10 12.96
C SER A 216 -7.75 -0.77 14.21
N ILE A 217 -6.62 -1.32 14.64
CA ILE A 217 -6.48 -2.04 15.91
C ILE A 217 -5.20 -1.59 16.63
N GLU A 218 -5.34 -1.16 17.88
CA GLU A 218 -4.19 -0.80 18.73
C GLU A 218 -3.45 -2.07 19.16
N LEU A 219 -2.13 -2.06 19.07
CA LEU A 219 -1.28 -3.23 19.32
C LEU A 219 -0.69 -3.26 20.73
N SER A 220 -0.72 -2.15 21.46
CA SER A 220 -0.24 -2.08 22.85
C SER A 220 -0.98 -3.08 23.74
N GLY A 221 -0.33 -4.20 24.06
CA GLY A 221 -0.95 -5.28 24.85
C GLY A 221 -1.92 -6.17 24.06
N ALA A 222 -2.01 -6.02 22.74
CA ALA A 222 -2.70 -6.97 21.88
C ALA A 222 -1.96 -8.31 21.88
N GLN A 223 -2.69 -9.41 21.81
CA GLN A 223 -2.12 -10.74 21.64
C GLN A 223 -2.06 -11.09 20.16
N VAL A 224 -0.90 -11.53 19.69
CA VAL A 224 -0.72 -12.05 18.34
C VAL A 224 -0.42 -13.54 18.38
N GLN A 225 -1.11 -14.32 17.56
CA GLN A 225 -0.96 -15.77 17.49
C GLN A 225 -0.86 -16.21 16.03
N SER A 226 0.11 -17.09 15.75
CA SER A 226 0.12 -17.85 14.51
C SER A 226 -0.95 -18.92 14.59
N CYS A 227 -1.91 -18.87 13.68
CA CYS A 227 -2.94 -19.88 13.57
C CYS A 227 -2.56 -20.82 12.42
N GLY A 228 -2.85 -22.11 12.60
CA GLY A 228 -2.70 -23.12 11.54
C GLY A 228 -3.52 -22.78 10.29
N PRO A 229 -3.46 -23.61 9.23
CA PRO A 229 -4.16 -23.34 7.98
C PRO A 229 -5.64 -23.04 8.26
N HIS A 230 -6.09 -21.86 7.83
CA HIS A 230 -7.48 -21.47 8.01
C HIS A 230 -8.36 -22.33 7.10
N MET A 231 -9.52 -22.81 7.59
CA MET A 231 -10.43 -23.72 6.89
C MET A 231 -10.86 -23.28 5.48
N VAL A 232 -10.64 -22.01 5.13
CA VAL A 232 -11.07 -21.41 3.87
C VAL A 232 -9.99 -21.43 2.79
N ASP A 233 -8.71 -21.48 3.18
CA ASP A 233 -7.58 -21.61 2.26
C ASP A 233 -6.60 -22.61 2.88
N ALA A 234 -6.63 -23.86 2.41
CA ALA A 234 -5.76 -24.94 2.89
C ALA A 234 -4.25 -24.64 2.77
N THR A 235 -3.89 -23.54 2.09
CA THR A 235 -2.52 -23.10 1.83
C THR A 235 -2.11 -21.84 2.61
N GLY A 236 -3.04 -21.18 3.31
CA GLY A 236 -2.81 -19.87 3.91
C GLY A 236 -2.39 -19.94 5.37
N PHE A 237 -1.20 -19.41 5.69
CA PHE A 237 -0.90 -18.99 7.06
C PHE A 237 -1.90 -17.92 7.50
N CYS A 238 -2.27 -17.93 8.76
CA CYS A 238 -3.09 -16.86 9.32
C CYS A 238 -2.54 -16.36 10.65
N VAL A 239 -2.71 -15.06 10.87
CA VAL A 239 -2.29 -14.37 12.08
C VAL A 239 -3.52 -13.78 12.73
N LYS A 240 -3.81 -14.25 13.94
CA LYS A 240 -4.89 -13.72 14.76
C LYS A 240 -4.34 -12.66 15.70
N ILE A 241 -4.91 -11.47 15.65
CA ILE A 241 -4.65 -10.38 16.58
C ILE A 241 -5.89 -10.26 17.47
N THR A 242 -5.70 -10.27 18.78
CA THR A 242 -6.77 -10.19 19.76
C THR A 242 -6.47 -9.09 20.76
N THR A 243 -7.39 -8.16 20.91
CA THR A 243 -7.37 -7.15 21.97
C THR A 243 -8.48 -7.46 22.97
N ARG A 244 -8.64 -6.63 23.99
CA ARG A 244 -9.75 -6.74 24.95
C ARG A 244 -11.12 -6.57 24.28
N HIS A 245 -11.19 -5.81 23.19
CA HIS A 245 -12.46 -5.36 22.60
C HIS A 245 -12.71 -5.93 21.20
N ASP A 246 -11.67 -6.37 20.51
CA ASP A 246 -11.77 -6.77 19.12
C ASP A 246 -10.80 -7.91 18.77
N SER A 247 -11.11 -8.63 17.69
CA SER A 247 -10.22 -9.64 17.13
C SER A 247 -10.21 -9.54 15.60
N LEU A 248 -9.00 -9.54 15.05
CA LEU A 248 -8.72 -9.41 13.64
C LEU A 248 -7.97 -10.64 13.17
N LEU A 249 -8.44 -11.28 12.10
CA LEU A 249 -7.74 -12.39 11.47
C LEU A 249 -7.18 -11.93 10.12
N LEU A 250 -5.85 -12.00 10.01
CA LEU A 250 -5.10 -11.74 8.80
C LEU A 250 -4.81 -13.06 8.10
N VAL A 251 -5.17 -13.18 6.83
CA VAL A 251 -5.00 -14.41 6.05
C VAL A 251 -4.21 -14.10 4.77
N GLY A 252 -3.24 -14.94 4.44
CA GLY A 252 -2.47 -14.83 3.20
C GLY A 252 -1.14 -15.57 3.28
N SER A 253 -0.52 -15.84 2.12
CA SER A 253 0.78 -16.51 2.04
C SER A 253 1.87 -15.76 2.81
N ALA A 254 1.81 -14.43 2.80
CA ALA A 254 2.75 -13.56 3.52
C ALA A 254 2.36 -13.29 4.98
N ALA A 255 1.23 -13.83 5.49
CA ALA A 255 0.72 -13.46 6.82
C ALA A 255 1.70 -13.81 7.95
N ALA A 256 2.38 -14.95 7.88
CA ALA A 256 3.36 -15.37 8.89
C ALA A 256 4.46 -14.32 9.12
N ASP A 257 4.91 -13.66 8.06
CA ASP A 257 5.96 -12.65 8.14
C ASP A 257 5.52 -11.39 8.92
N TRP A 258 4.21 -11.17 9.11
CA TRP A 258 3.68 -10.03 9.85
C TRP A 258 3.83 -10.18 11.38
N ILE A 259 4.07 -11.39 11.90
CA ILE A 259 4.15 -11.63 13.35
C ILE A 259 5.27 -10.79 13.99
N ASN A 260 6.50 -10.86 13.47
CA ASN A 260 7.64 -10.15 14.06
C ASN A 260 7.46 -8.62 14.07
N PRO A 261 7.03 -7.97 12.96
CA PRO A 261 6.66 -6.56 12.96
C PRO A 261 5.57 -6.20 13.98
N LEU A 262 4.53 -7.03 14.11
CA LEU A 262 3.45 -6.79 15.08
C LEU A 262 3.99 -6.81 16.52
N ILE A 263 4.87 -7.77 16.85
CA ILE A 263 5.54 -7.84 18.15
C ILE A 263 6.42 -6.60 18.38
N ALA A 264 7.20 -6.20 17.37
CA ALA A 264 8.02 -4.99 17.44
C ALA A 264 7.19 -3.71 17.68
N CYS A 265 5.92 -3.71 17.28
CA CYS A 265 4.98 -2.63 17.53
C CYS A 265 4.19 -2.78 18.85
N GLY A 266 4.59 -3.68 19.75
CA GLY A 266 4.03 -3.79 21.10
C GLY A 266 2.99 -4.88 21.31
N ALA A 267 2.70 -5.69 20.29
CA ALA A 267 1.90 -6.90 20.49
C ALA A 267 2.71 -7.95 21.27
N VAL A 268 2.01 -8.80 22.03
CA VAL A 268 2.58 -9.91 22.78
C VAL A 268 2.29 -11.20 22.04
N TYR A 269 3.33 -11.96 21.71
CA TYR A 269 3.16 -13.26 21.10
C TYR A 269 2.53 -14.23 22.10
N ASN A 270 1.33 -14.73 21.78
CA ASN A 270 0.66 -15.73 22.60
C ASN A 270 1.00 -17.11 22.04
N MET A 271 1.93 -17.78 22.74
CA MET A 271 2.34 -19.14 22.47
C MET A 271 1.43 -20.14 23.20
N THR A 272 0.11 -19.89 23.22
CA THR A 272 -0.81 -20.96 23.62
C THR A 272 -0.59 -22.04 22.60
N LEU A 273 0.07 -23.11 23.05
CA LEU A 273 0.22 -24.36 22.31
C LEU A 273 -1.12 -24.59 21.65
N LEU A 274 -1.11 -24.68 20.31
CA LEU A 274 -2.18 -25.36 19.61
C LEU A 274 -2.28 -26.69 20.35
N GLU A 275 -3.25 -26.81 21.27
CA GLU A 275 -3.66 -28.14 21.69
C GLU A 275 -3.90 -28.83 20.38
N PRO A 276 -3.13 -29.88 20.06
CA PRO A 276 -3.24 -30.51 18.78
C PRO A 276 -4.71 -30.84 18.63
N ILE A 277 -5.31 -30.43 17.52
CA ILE A 277 -6.58 -30.97 17.06
C ILE A 277 -6.27 -32.45 16.70
N LEU A 278 -5.96 -33.23 17.72
CA LEU A 278 -5.80 -34.67 17.74
C LEU A 278 -7.16 -35.33 18.03
N SER A 279 -8.24 -34.55 18.14
CA SER A 279 -9.58 -35.04 18.49
C SER A 279 -10.48 -35.35 17.29
N VAL A 280 -10.02 -35.31 16.03
CA VAL A 280 -10.89 -35.58 14.85
C VAL A 280 -10.31 -36.58 13.84
N VAL A 281 -9.23 -37.29 14.16
CA VAL A 281 -8.79 -38.49 13.39
C VAL A 281 -8.84 -39.74 14.27
N THR A 282 -9.93 -39.89 15.01
CA THR A 282 -10.37 -41.16 15.61
C THR A 282 -11.80 -41.43 15.17
N MET A 283 -12.03 -41.42 13.86
CA MET A 283 -13.23 -42.02 13.29
C MET A 283 -12.88 -42.55 11.91
N VAL A 284 -13.18 -43.83 11.68
CA VAL A 284 -12.95 -44.60 10.46
C VAL A 284 -11.55 -45.22 10.31
N ILE A 285 -11.15 -46.04 11.28
CA ILE A 285 -10.61 -47.36 10.92
C ILE A 285 -11.52 -48.37 11.63
N GLY A 286 -12.38 -49.02 10.85
CA GLY A 286 -13.37 -49.95 11.33
C GLY A 286 -12.73 -51.14 12.03
N GLU A 287 -13.10 -51.37 13.28
CA GLU A 287 -12.99 -52.69 13.88
C GLU A 287 -13.90 -53.67 13.10
N PRO A 288 -13.39 -54.84 12.66
CA PRO A 288 -14.24 -55.87 12.09
C PRO A 288 -15.07 -56.50 13.21
N ALA A 289 -16.39 -56.36 13.10
CA ALA A 289 -17.35 -57.03 13.96
C ALA A 289 -17.17 -58.56 13.91
N VAL A 290 -16.52 -59.12 14.92
CA VAL A 290 -16.52 -60.58 15.16
C VAL A 290 -17.87 -60.96 15.74
N LYS A 291 -18.79 -61.41 14.87
CA LYS A 291 -20.00 -62.13 15.29
C LYS A 291 -19.63 -63.57 15.66
N ARG A 292 -19.63 -63.86 16.97
CA ARG A 292 -19.84 -65.22 17.49
C ARG A 292 -21.35 -65.46 17.63
N SER A 293 -21.87 -66.48 16.95
CA SER A 293 -23.10 -67.20 17.33
C SER A 293 -23.12 -68.56 16.66
N MET A 294 -23.33 -69.59 17.48
CA MET A 294 -23.30 -71.03 17.19
C MET A 294 -24.46 -71.52 16.32
N GLY A 295 -24.25 -72.68 15.66
CA GLY A 295 -25.28 -73.75 15.64
C GLY A 295 -25.54 -74.49 14.31
N PHE A 296 -25.03 -75.73 14.22
CA PHE A 296 -25.59 -76.96 13.57
C PHE A 296 -25.90 -76.99 12.03
N THR A 297 -25.85 -78.08 11.23
CA THR A 297 -25.14 -79.38 11.08
C THR A 297 -25.55 -79.97 9.70
N VAL A 298 -24.71 -80.86 9.13
CA VAL A 298 -24.95 -81.95 8.13
C VAL A 298 -25.11 -81.62 6.62
N GLY A 299 -24.29 -82.31 5.81
CA GLY A 299 -24.52 -82.64 4.38
C GLY A 299 -23.28 -82.43 3.51
N ALA A 300 -22.25 -83.28 3.59
CA ALA A 300 -22.04 -84.51 2.81
C ALA A 300 -21.84 -84.33 1.28
N THR A 301 -20.66 -84.77 0.83
CA THR A 301 -20.33 -85.52 -0.41
C THR A 301 -19.58 -84.80 -1.56
N ALA A 302 -18.39 -85.37 -1.87
CA ALA A 302 -17.76 -85.59 -3.19
C ALA A 302 -17.21 -84.39 -3.99
N LEU A 303 -16.13 -84.50 -4.76
CA LEU A 303 -15.09 -85.51 -5.01
C LEU A 303 -13.95 -84.78 -5.76
N LEU A 304 -12.78 -85.40 -5.78
CA LEU A 304 -11.59 -85.05 -6.57
C LEU A 304 -11.85 -84.74 -8.04
N SER A 305 -11.26 -83.66 -8.58
CA SER A 305 -10.24 -83.66 -9.66
C SER A 305 -9.70 -82.25 -9.87
#